data_AF-A0A2V7D091-F1
#
_entry.id   AF-A0A2V7D091-F1
#
_cell.length_a   1.000
_cell.length_b   1.000
_cell.length_c   1.000
_cell.angle_alpha   90.00
_cell.angle_beta   90.00
_cell.angle_gamma   90.00
#
_symmetry.space_group_name_H-M   'P 1'
#
loop_
_entity.id
_entity.type
_entity.pdbx_description
1 polymer ?
#
loop_
_entity_poly.entity_id
_entity_poly.type
_entity_poly.pdbx_seq_one_letter_code
_entity_poly.pdbx_strand_id
1 'polypeptide(L)' 'MTREETLERIRDLQARVQELRRASDNPAIERTMQLLDLYCHMARWELGDVRAMNPEAEAR' A
#
# COMPACT_ATOMS: atom_id res chain seq x y z
N MET A 1 -9.29 -10.48 -14.58
CA MET A 1 -8.45 -10.39 -13.38
C MET A 1 -9.32 -10.77 -12.20
N THR A 2 -8.88 -11.72 -11.39
CA THR A 2 -9.60 -12.17 -10.19
C THR A 2 -9.40 -11.18 -9.04
N ARG A 3 -10.19 -11.34 -7.98
CA ARG A 3 -10.01 -10.57 -6.74
C ARG A 3 -8.61 -10.79 -6.16
N GLU A 4 -8.16 -12.03 -6.14
CA GLU A 4 -6.86 -12.44 -5.59
C GLU A 4 -5.70 -11.85 -6.40
N GLU A 5 -5.78 -11.91 -7.73
CA GLU A 5 -4.80 -11.28 -8.63
C GLU A 5 -4.75 -9.75 -8.45
N THR A 6 -5.90 -9.13 -8.18
CA THR A 6 -5.98 -7.69 -7.93
C THR A 6 -5.34 -7.33 -6.57
N LEU A 7 -5.61 -8.10 -5.53
CA LEU A 7 -5.01 -7.93 -4.21
C LEU A 7 -3.49 -8.09 -4.23
N GLU A 8 -2.97 -9.09 -4.95
CA GLU A 8 -1.53 -9.30 -5.12
C GLU A 8 -0.87 -8.10 -5.79
N ARG A 9 -1.45 -7.61 -6.90
CA ARG A 9 -0.94 -6.41 -7.59
C ARG A 9 -0.96 -5.15 -6.72
N ILE A 10 -1.97 -4.97 -5.88
CA ILE A 10 -2.03 -3.82 -4.96
C ILE A 10 -0.96 -3.94 -3.87
N ARG A 11 -0.71 -5.15 -3.34
CA ARG A 11 0.37 -5.38 -2.36
C ARG A 11 1.75 -5.10 -2.96
N ASP A 12 1.99 -5.55 -4.20
CA ASP A 12 3.24 -5.27 -4.91
C ASP A 12 3.44 -3.77 -5.16
N LEU A 13 2.36 -3.06 -5.53
CA LEU A 13 2.39 -1.62 -5.67
C LEU A 13 2.74 -0.94 -4.33
N GLN A 14 2.06 -1.35 -3.26
CA GLN A 14 2.27 -0.78 -1.92
C GLN A 14 3.72 -0.98 -1.45
N ALA A 15 4.31 -2.16 -1.69
CA ALA A 15 5.71 -2.42 -1.37
C ALA A 15 6.68 -1.49 -2.12
N ARG A 16 6.46 -1.27 -3.42
CA ARG A 16 7.27 -0.35 -4.24
C ARG A 16 7.14 1.11 -3.80
N VAL A 17 5.94 1.50 -3.37
CA VAL A 17 5.69 2.86 -2.84
C VAL A 17 6.45 3.07 -1.54
N GLN A 18 6.44 2.08 -0.65
CA GLN A 18 7.19 2.12 0.59
C GLN A 18 8.71 2.15 0.36
N GLU A 19 9.20 1.40 -0.63
CA GLU A 19 10.60 1.44 -1.07
C GLU A 19 11.00 2.83 -1.58
N LEU A 20 10.21 3.40 -2.51
CA LEU A 20 10.47 4.73 -3.06
C LEU A 20 10.41 5.83 -1.98
N ARG A 21 9.49 5.70 -1.01
CA ARG A 21 9.42 6.61 0.14
C ARG A 21 10.70 6.55 0.97
N ARG A 22 11.25 5.36 1.23
CA ARG A 22 12.47 5.18 2.03
C ARG A 22 13.74 5.64 1.29
N ALA A 23 13.73 5.65 -0.04
CA ALA A 23 14.87 6.03 -0.86
C ALA A 23 14.90 7.53 -1.23
N SER A 24 13.83 8.28 -0.97
CA SER A 24 13.69 9.67 -1.38
C SER A 24 13.93 10.62 -0.21
N ASP A 25 14.90 11.54 -0.36
CA ASP A 25 15.10 12.65 0.58
C ASP A 25 14.25 13.89 0.26
N ASN A 26 13.40 13.83 -0.76
CA ASN A 26 12.52 14.93 -1.13
C ASN A 26 11.19 14.86 -0.35
N PRO A 27 10.88 15.86 0.51
CA PRO A 27 9.67 15.84 1.33
C PRO A 27 8.35 15.79 0.55
N ALA A 28 8.33 16.37 -0.66
CA ALA A 28 7.13 16.32 -1.51
C ALA A 28 6.89 14.90 -2.01
N ILE A 29 7.94 14.19 -2.44
CA ILE A 29 7.86 12.80 -2.89
C ILE A 29 7.47 11.90 -1.71
N GLU A 30 8.07 12.07 -0.53
CA GLU A 30 7.68 11.31 0.66
C GLU A 30 6.19 11.44 0.97
N ARG A 31 5.66 12.67 0.95
CA ARG A 31 4.23 12.94 1.20
C ARG A 31 3.34 12.34 0.10
N THR A 32 3.74 12.42 -1.17
CA THR A 32 3.01 11.77 -2.26
C THR A 32 2.99 10.26 -2.08
N MET A 33 4.12 9.64 -1.67
CA MET A 33 4.18 8.20 -1.43
C MET A 33 3.35 7.79 -0.20
N GLN A 34 3.31 8.59 0.87
CA GLN A 34 2.41 8.35 2.00
C GLN A 34 0.94 8.30 1.59
N LEU A 35 0.50 9.23 0.72
CA LEU A 35 -0.87 9.23 0.21
C LEU A 35 -1.16 8.00 -0.67
N LEU A 36 -0.20 7.61 -1.50
CA LEU A 36 -0.37 6.44 -2.36
C LEU A 36 -0.40 5.13 -1.56
N ASP A 37 0.40 5.02 -0.49
CA ASP A 37 0.37 3.90 0.46
C ASP A 37 -1.01 3.79 1.14
N LEU A 38 -1.59 4.93 1.56
CA LEU A 38 -2.96 4.99 2.10
C LEU A 38 -3.99 4.51 1.07
N TYR A 39 -3.90 4.93 -0.19
CA TYR A 39 -4.84 4.49 -1.22
C TYR A 39 -4.72 2.98 -1.53
N CYS A 40 -3.51 2.42 -1.45
CA CYS A 40 -3.33 0.97 -1.58
C CYS A 40 -4.01 0.22 -0.43
N HIS A 41 -3.86 0.72 0.79
CA HIS A 41 -4.51 0.18 1.97
C HIS A 41 -6.04 0.22 1.84
N MET A 42 -6.61 1.37 1.44
CA MET A 42 -8.05 1.51 1.19
C MET A 42 -8.54 0.57 0.08
N ALA A 43 -7.81 0.46 -1.04
CA ALA A 43 -8.20 -0.45 -2.12
C ALA A 43 -8.21 -1.93 -1.68
N ARG A 44 -7.26 -2.33 -0.81
CA ARG A 44 -7.26 -3.68 -0.22
C ARG A 44 -8.43 -3.87 0.75
N TRP A 45 -8.77 -2.86 1.54
CA TRP A 45 -9.95 -2.87 2.39
C TRP A 45 -11.25 -3.04 1.59
N GLU A 46 -11.44 -2.28 0.51
CA GLU A 46 -12.63 -2.37 -0.36
C GLU A 46 -12.75 -3.75 -1.03
N LEU A 47 -11.63 -4.42 -1.27
CA LEU A 47 -11.58 -5.79 -1.76
C LEU A 47 -11.78 -6.83 -0.64
N GLY A 48 -11.97 -6.43 0.61
CA GLY A 48 -12.19 -7.31 1.75
C GLY A 48 -10.93 -8.04 2.22
N ASP A 49 -9.74 -7.44 2.07
CA ASP A 49 -8.51 -7.97 2.66
C ASP A 49 -8.54 -7.77 4.19
N VAL A 50 -8.74 -8.85 4.93
CA VAL A 50 -8.78 -8.85 6.40
C VAL A 50 -7.49 -8.28 7.01
N ARG A 51 -6.35 -8.41 6.33
CA ARG A 51 -5.08 -7.82 6.79
C ARG A 51 -5.06 -6.31 6.68
N ALA A 52 -5.76 -5.74 5.71
CA ALA A 52 -5.96 -4.30 5.63
C ALA A 52 -6.95 -3.79 6.68
N MET A 53 -7.66 -4.67 7.40
CA MET A 53 -8.55 -4.26 8.49
C MET A 53 -7.84 -3.99 9.81
N ASN A 54 -6.54 -4.30 9.90
CA ASN A 54 -5.71 -4.00 11.06
C ASN A 54 -4.35 -3.43 10.60
N PRO A 55 -4.14 -2.10 10.64
CA PRO A 55 -2.92 -1.45 10.18
C PRO A 55 -1.66 -1.97 10.91
N GLU A 56 -1.79 -2.38 12.18
CA GLU A 56 -0.69 -2.94 12.97
C GLU A 56 -0.29 -4.35 12.51
N ALA A 57 -1.21 -5.06 11.84
CA ALA A 57 -0.95 -6.39 11.28
C ALA A 57 -0.20 -6.33 9.94
N GLU A 58 -0.10 -5.16 9.30
CA GLU A 58 0.68 -4.99 8.06
C GLU A 58 2.17 -4.83 8.30
N ALA A 59 2.59 -4.46 9.51
CA ALA A 59 3.99 -4.23 9.88
C ALA A 59 4.72 -5.49 10.40
N ARG A 60 4.04 -6.64 10.47
CA ARG A 60 4.59 -7.95 10.86
C ARG A 60 4.70 -8.88 9.67
#